data_AF-A0A4U0U0T5-F1
#
_entry.id   AF-A0A4U0U0T5-F1
#
_cell.length_a   1.000
_cell.length_b   1.000
_cell.length_c   1.000
_cell.angle_alpha   90.00
_cell.angle_beta   90.00
_cell.angle_gamma   90.00
#
_symmetry.space_group_name_H-M   'P 1'
#
loop_
_entity.id
_entity.type
_entity.pdbx_description
1 polymer ?
#
loop_
_entity_poly.entity_id
_entity_poly.type
_entity_poly.pdbx_seq_one_letter_code
_entity_poly.pdbx_strand_id
1 'polypeptide(L)'
;MISSTSDWVCDQKHTLHEPPPPPPPYDFPPDYDDAPTQPSKHALDTALSHLALAIAALYRAGPYYKRQSENLWFFVAGSWLREEYGRQVEKAGRGLPKRESVVRDVGFAEGKVREAVDVLWREGDARDARDLVEAVEGFRAGCL
;
A
#
# COMPACT_ATOMS: atom_id res chain seq x y z
N MET A 1 -47.43 -28.17 -64.81
CA MET A 1 -47.41 -26.94 -63.98
C MET A 1 -45.95 -26.46 -64.02
N ILE A 2 -45.59 -25.63 -65.01
CA ILE A 2 -45.53 -24.15 -64.95
C ILE A 2 -44.43 -23.73 -63.95
N SER A 3 -43.19 -23.58 -64.44
CA SER A 3 -42.48 -22.30 -64.68
C SER A 3 -41.47 -22.04 -63.55
N SER A 4 -40.18 -22.01 -63.81
CA SER A 4 -39.44 -20.94 -64.52
C SER A 4 -39.43 -19.66 -63.70
N THR A 5 -38.24 -19.27 -63.21
CA THR A 5 -37.57 -18.04 -63.64
C THR A 5 -36.18 -17.93 -63.01
N SER A 6 -35.19 -17.73 -63.88
CA SER A 6 -34.10 -16.76 -63.72
C SER A 6 -32.87 -17.18 -62.90
N ASP A 7 -31.84 -17.52 -63.67
CA ASP A 7 -30.49 -16.95 -63.56
C ASP A 7 -30.49 -15.48 -63.10
N TRP A 8 -29.32 -15.06 -62.59
CA TRP A 8 -28.89 -13.66 -62.43
C TRP A 8 -29.05 -13.10 -61.00
N VAL A 9 -28.15 -13.51 -60.10
CA VAL A 9 -27.24 -12.62 -59.35
C VAL A 9 -26.27 -13.52 -58.58
N CYS A 10 -25.08 -13.72 -59.14
CA CYS A 10 -23.88 -14.06 -58.38
C CYS A 10 -23.65 -13.02 -57.27
N ASP A 11 -22.88 -13.39 -56.26
CA ASP A 11 -22.18 -12.47 -55.37
C ASP A 11 -23.07 -11.70 -54.39
N GLN A 12 -23.26 -12.26 -53.18
CA GLN A 12 -23.23 -11.52 -51.90
C GLN A 12 -23.79 -12.35 -50.73
N LYS A 13 -23.15 -13.46 -50.31
CA LYS A 13 -23.34 -14.01 -48.95
C LYS A 13 -22.15 -14.88 -48.50
N HIS A 14 -20.90 -14.44 -48.69
CA HIS A 14 -19.78 -15.00 -47.92
C HIS A 14 -19.88 -14.51 -46.48
N THR A 15 -20.73 -15.10 -45.64
CA THR A 15 -20.58 -14.98 -44.18
C THR A 15 -21.42 -16.01 -43.41
N LEU A 16 -20.74 -16.68 -42.46
CA LEU A 16 -21.26 -17.27 -41.22
C LEU A 16 -21.90 -18.66 -41.31
N HIS A 17 -21.07 -19.71 -41.25
CA HIS A 17 -21.04 -20.69 -40.15
C HIS A 17 -20.19 -21.91 -40.56
N GLU A 18 -18.90 -21.82 -40.29
CA GLU A 18 -18.04 -23.01 -40.13
C GLU A 18 -17.63 -23.02 -38.66
N PRO A 19 -17.87 -24.11 -37.90
CA PRO A 19 -17.45 -24.16 -36.50
C PRO A 19 -15.92 -24.16 -36.43
N PRO A 20 -15.30 -23.33 -35.56
CA PRO A 20 -13.85 -23.32 -35.43
C PRO A 20 -13.34 -24.68 -34.89
N PRO A 21 -12.11 -25.09 -35.27
CA PRO A 21 -11.50 -26.30 -34.75
C PRO A 21 -11.39 -26.26 -33.22
N PRO A 22 -11.36 -27.42 -32.53
CA PRO A 22 -11.20 -27.46 -31.08
C PRO A 22 -9.92 -26.74 -30.67
N PRO A 23 -9.94 -25.96 -29.58
CA PRO A 23 -8.76 -25.24 -29.14
C PRO A 23 -7.64 -26.23 -28.75
N PRO A 24 -6.36 -25.86 -28.95
CA PRO A 24 -5.24 -26.60 -28.39
C PRO A 24 -5.39 -26.69 -26.85
N PRO A 25 -4.75 -27.67 -26.18
CA PRO A 25 -4.74 -27.69 -24.73
C PRO A 25 -4.21 -26.34 -24.25
N TYR A 26 -5.07 -25.59 -23.58
CA TYR A 26 -4.71 -24.32 -22.97
C TYR A 26 -3.59 -24.63 -21.97
N ASP A 27 -2.36 -24.23 -22.32
CA ASP A 27 -1.40 -23.79 -21.32
C ASP A 27 -2.10 -22.68 -20.56
N PHE A 28 -2.60 -23.03 -19.38
CA PHE A 28 -3.03 -22.06 -18.40
C PHE A 28 -1.86 -21.09 -18.23
N PRO A 29 -2.01 -19.77 -18.48
CA PRO A 29 -1.10 -18.83 -17.82
C PRO A 29 -1.23 -19.17 -16.33
N PRO A 30 -0.10 -19.36 -15.60
CA PRO A 30 -0.19 -19.73 -14.21
C PRO A 30 -1.12 -18.71 -13.55
N ASP A 31 -2.09 -19.24 -12.81
CA ASP A 31 -2.89 -18.49 -11.86
C ASP A 31 -2.05 -17.35 -11.33
N TYR A 32 -2.55 -16.11 -11.43
CA TYR A 32 -2.13 -15.13 -10.46
C TYR A 32 -2.46 -15.80 -9.13
N ASP A 33 -1.43 -16.34 -8.50
CA ASP A 33 -1.39 -16.70 -7.10
C ASP A 33 -1.83 -15.43 -6.37
N ASP A 34 -3.15 -15.29 -6.19
CA ASP A 34 -3.79 -14.62 -5.08
C ASP A 34 -3.63 -15.52 -3.83
N ALA A 35 -2.48 -16.20 -3.75
CA ALA A 35 -1.94 -16.70 -2.51
C ALA A 35 -1.80 -15.46 -1.62
N PRO A 36 -2.35 -15.48 -0.39
CA PRO A 36 -2.02 -14.44 0.57
C PRO A 36 -0.50 -14.47 0.69
N THR A 37 0.17 -13.51 0.05
CA THR A 37 1.61 -13.34 0.16
C THR A 37 1.81 -13.17 1.65
N GLN A 38 2.37 -14.18 2.31
CA GLN A 38 2.54 -14.12 3.75
C GLN A 38 3.21 -12.79 4.06
N PRO A 39 2.64 -11.98 4.97
CA PRO A 39 3.17 -10.67 5.24
C PRO A 39 4.65 -10.85 5.57
N SER A 40 5.51 -10.22 4.78
CA SER A 40 6.93 -10.37 5.03
C SER A 40 7.19 -9.70 6.37
N LYS A 41 7.73 -10.44 7.34
CA LYS A 41 8.15 -9.88 8.63
C LYS A 41 9.00 -8.61 8.42
N HIS A 42 9.76 -8.60 7.33
CA HIS A 42 10.56 -7.49 6.85
C HIS A 42 9.76 -6.23 6.47
N ALA A 43 8.54 -6.34 5.93
CA ALA A 43 7.72 -5.17 5.62
C ALA A 43 7.24 -4.47 6.88
N LEU A 44 6.78 -5.21 7.89
CA LEU A 44 6.39 -4.64 9.18
C LEU A 44 7.59 -3.99 9.88
N ASP A 45 8.74 -4.68 9.94
CA ASP A 45 9.97 -4.12 10.52
C ASP A 45 10.43 -2.83 9.81
N THR A 46 10.30 -2.79 8.48
CA THR A 46 10.59 -1.61 7.66
C THR A 46 9.62 -0.47 7.97
N ALA A 47 8.32 -0.75 8.00
CA ALA A 47 7.29 0.24 8.32
C ALA A 47 7.48 0.83 9.72
N LEU A 48 7.79 -0.01 10.72
CA LEU A 48 8.13 0.43 12.07
C LEU A 48 9.39 1.31 12.09
N SER A 49 10.38 1.02 11.25
CA SER A 49 11.59 1.84 11.12
C SER A 49 11.29 3.23 10.53
N HIS A 50 10.43 3.30 9.51
CA HIS A 50 9.94 4.58 8.98
C HIS A 50 9.13 5.37 10.02
N LEU A 51 8.27 4.70 10.78
CA LEU A 51 7.52 5.32 11.87
C LEU A 51 8.42 5.86 12.97
N ALA A 52 9.46 5.13 13.36
CA ALA A 52 10.43 5.61 14.35
C ALA A 52 11.10 6.92 13.90
N LEU A 53 11.45 7.03 12.62
CA LEU A 53 12.00 8.26 12.03
C LEU A 53 10.96 9.40 12.04
N ALA A 54 9.71 9.11 11.69
CA ALA A 54 8.64 10.11 11.71
C ALA A 54 8.41 10.66 13.12
N ILE A 55 8.28 9.78 14.10
CA ILE A 55 8.03 10.14 15.50
C ILE A 55 9.23 10.92 16.07
N ALA A 56 10.46 10.52 15.75
CA ALA A 56 11.64 11.25 16.16
C ALA A 56 11.66 12.69 15.60
N ALA A 57 11.23 12.88 14.35
CA ALA A 57 11.11 14.20 13.75
C ALA A 57 9.99 15.02 14.42
N LEU A 58 8.84 14.42 14.75
CA LEU A 58 7.76 15.08 15.49
C LEU A 58 8.18 15.49 16.91
N TYR A 59 8.91 14.63 17.62
CA TYR A 59 9.46 14.96 18.94
C TYR A 59 10.39 16.17 18.88
N ARG A 60 11.18 16.27 17.80
CA ARG A 60 12.07 17.40 17.56
C ARG A 60 11.32 18.67 17.14
N ALA A 61 10.22 18.53 16.41
CA ALA A 61 9.37 19.64 15.98
C ALA A 61 8.78 20.39 17.19
N GLY A 62 8.39 19.68 18.25
CA GLY A 62 8.05 20.30 19.54
C GLY A 62 7.11 19.48 20.42
N PRO A 63 6.82 19.97 21.65
CA PRO A 63 6.00 19.26 22.64
C PRO A 63 4.55 19.05 22.20
N TYR A 64 4.02 19.94 21.35
CA TYR A 64 2.68 19.79 20.76
C TYR A 64 2.60 18.52 19.91
N TYR A 65 3.49 18.38 18.92
CA TYR A 65 3.53 17.21 18.03
C TYR A 65 3.88 15.92 18.77
N LYS A 66 4.71 16.00 19.82
CA LYS A 66 5.02 14.87 20.68
C LYS A 66 3.77 14.26 21.35
N ARG A 67 2.84 15.09 21.83
CA ARG A 67 1.58 14.60 22.42
C ARG A 67 0.71 13.94 21.36
N GLN A 68 0.61 14.55 20.17
CA GLN A 68 -0.23 14.03 19.10
C GLN A 68 0.28 12.67 18.57
N SER A 69 1.60 12.48 18.54
CA SER A 69 2.19 11.19 18.12
C SER A 69 1.90 10.02 19.06
N GLU A 70 1.24 10.23 20.22
CA GLU A 70 0.73 9.12 21.04
C GLU A 70 -0.32 8.27 20.30
N ASN A 71 -1.03 8.83 19.31
CA ASN A 71 -1.92 8.04 18.47
C ASN A 71 -1.15 7.01 17.61
N LEU A 72 0.06 7.36 17.18
CA LEU A 72 0.93 6.45 16.43
C LEU A 72 1.52 5.34 17.32
N TRP A 73 1.60 5.57 18.63
CA TRP A 73 2.05 4.55 19.58
C TRP A 73 1.12 3.33 19.60
N PHE A 74 -0.20 3.50 19.46
CA PHE A 74 -1.13 2.36 19.49
C PHE A 74 -0.85 1.33 18.40
N PHE A 75 -0.48 1.78 17.19
CA PHE A 75 -0.07 0.90 16.12
C PHE A 75 1.22 0.14 16.47
N VAL A 76 2.21 0.84 17.03
CA VAL A 76 3.52 0.27 17.35
C VAL A 76 3.49 -0.64 18.58
N ALA A 77 2.54 -0.46 19.49
CA ALA A 77 2.42 -1.21 20.73
C ALA A 77 2.18 -2.72 20.53
N GLY A 78 1.65 -3.12 19.37
CA GLY A 78 1.53 -4.53 18.98
C GLY A 78 2.88 -5.19 18.67
N SER A 79 3.90 -4.40 18.33
CA SER A 79 5.21 -4.89 17.90
C SER A 79 6.33 -4.59 18.90
N TRP A 80 6.28 -3.45 19.60
CA TRP A 80 7.29 -3.02 20.55
C TRP A 80 6.72 -2.71 21.93
N LEU A 81 7.47 -3.10 22.97
CA LEU A 81 7.26 -2.58 24.32
C LEU A 81 7.65 -1.10 24.39
N ARG A 82 7.13 -0.38 25.38
CA ARG A 82 7.35 1.07 25.54
C ARG A 82 8.83 1.46 25.64
N GLU A 83 9.63 0.61 26.29
CA GLU A 83 11.08 0.77 26.38
C GLU A 83 11.76 0.65 25.01
N GLU A 84 11.37 -0.35 24.23
CA GLU A 84 11.95 -0.59 22.91
C GLU A 84 11.56 0.51 21.92
N TYR A 85 10.31 0.96 21.98
CA TYR A 85 9.87 2.14 21.25
C TYR A 85 10.71 3.37 21.56
N GLY A 86 10.96 3.64 22.85
CA GLY A 86 11.86 4.72 23.26
C GLY A 86 13.25 4.58 22.64
N ARG A 87 13.84 3.38 22.69
CA ARG A 87 15.16 3.09 22.09
C ARG A 87 15.16 3.28 20.57
N GLN A 88 14.14 2.81 19.86
CA GLN A 88 14.05 2.91 18.41
C GLN A 88 13.86 4.36 17.95
N VAL A 89 12.99 5.12 18.63
CA VAL A 89 12.79 6.55 18.35
C VAL A 89 14.06 7.35 18.64
N GLU A 90 14.75 7.07 19.75
CA GLU A 90 16.01 7.75 20.07
C GLU A 90 17.10 7.42 19.04
N LYS A 91 17.23 6.13 18.67
CA LYS A 91 18.15 5.66 17.64
C LYS A 91 17.88 6.33 16.31
N ALA A 92 16.61 6.40 15.89
CA ALA A 92 16.18 7.08 14.68
C ALA A 92 16.49 8.59 14.74
N GLY A 93 16.24 9.22 15.90
CA GLY A 93 16.52 10.64 16.14
C GLY A 93 17.98 11.02 15.98
N ARG A 94 18.91 10.15 16.39
CA ARG A 94 20.36 10.35 16.16
C ARG A 94 20.76 10.33 14.68
N GLY A 95 19.97 9.66 13.84
CA GLY A 95 20.17 9.59 12.39
C GLY A 95 19.50 10.73 11.60
N LEU A 96 18.70 11.58 12.26
CA LEU A 96 18.02 12.67 11.57
C LEU A 96 19.01 13.77 11.15
N PRO A 97 18.83 14.40 9.98
CA PRO A 97 19.62 15.56 9.57
C PRO A 97 19.42 16.71 10.57
N LYS A 98 20.35 17.67 10.60
CA LYS A 98 20.28 18.83 11.51
C LYS A 98 18.92 19.53 11.38
N ARG A 99 18.33 19.91 12.51
CA ARG A 99 17.05 20.64 12.53
C ARG A 99 17.19 21.97 11.79
N GLU A 100 16.36 22.17 10.79
CA GLU A 100 16.29 23.45 10.06
C GLU A 100 15.06 24.25 10.47
N SER A 101 13.87 23.64 10.44
CA SER A 101 12.61 24.29 10.83
C SER A 101 11.59 23.27 11.33
N VAL A 102 10.60 23.74 12.10
CA VAL A 102 9.46 22.92 12.55
C VAL A 102 8.69 22.37 11.35
N VAL A 103 8.41 23.21 10.35
CA VAL A 103 7.64 22.83 9.15
C VAL A 103 8.34 21.72 8.37
N ARG A 104 9.67 21.79 8.23
CA ARG A 104 10.46 20.76 7.52
C ARG A 104 10.47 19.44 8.31
N ASP A 105 10.54 19.49 9.63
CA ASP A 105 10.48 18.29 10.47
C ASP A 105 9.10 17.61 10.40
N VAL A 106 8.00 18.39 10.40
CA VAL A 106 6.64 17.86 10.25
C VAL A 106 6.44 17.26 8.86
N GLY A 107 6.84 17.98 7.79
CA GLY A 107 6.74 17.46 6.43
C GLY A 107 7.59 16.19 6.19
N PHE A 108 8.76 16.12 6.82
CA PHE A 108 9.58 14.90 6.82
C PHE A 108 8.84 13.74 7.51
N ALA A 109 8.24 14.00 8.68
CA ALA A 109 7.48 12.98 9.41
C ALA A 109 6.30 12.46 8.60
N GLU A 110 5.52 13.34 7.97
CA GLU A 110 4.42 12.96 7.09
C GLU A 110 4.90 12.11 5.90
N GLY A 111 6.04 12.46 5.32
CA GLY A 111 6.67 11.67 4.26
C GLY A 111 7.02 10.25 4.74
N LYS A 112 7.62 10.12 5.92
CA LYS A 112 7.98 8.81 6.50
C LYS A 112 6.77 7.98 6.89
N VAL A 113 5.72 8.59 7.42
CA VAL A 113 4.45 7.91 7.67
C VAL A 113 3.86 7.36 6.37
N ARG A 114 3.88 8.15 5.29
CA ARG A 114 3.41 7.68 3.98
C ARG A 114 4.24 6.50 3.47
N GLU A 115 5.57 6.58 3.55
CA GLU A 115 6.45 5.46 3.18
C GLU A 115 6.14 4.20 3.99
N ALA A 116 5.86 4.32 5.29
CA ALA A 116 5.49 3.18 6.13
C ALA A 116 4.19 2.51 5.65
N VAL A 117 3.16 3.31 5.34
CA VAL A 117 1.88 2.83 4.81
C VAL A 117 2.08 2.17 3.44
N ASP A 118 2.85 2.78 2.55
CA ASP A 118 3.11 2.26 1.21
C ASP A 118 3.83 0.89 1.27
N VAL A 119 4.79 0.73 2.18
CA VAL A 119 5.49 -0.55 2.40
C VAL A 119 4.50 -1.63 2.86
N LEU A 120 3.63 -1.33 3.83
CA LEU A 120 2.65 -2.30 4.32
C LEU A 120 1.64 -2.70 3.23
N TRP A 121 1.18 -1.75 2.41
CA TRP A 121 0.26 -2.06 1.31
C TRP A 121 0.88 -2.91 0.21
N ARG A 122 2.19 -2.74 -0.06
CA ARG A 122 2.87 -3.45 -1.15
C ARG A 122 3.39 -4.82 -0.74
N GLU A 123 3.91 -4.92 0.48
CA GLU A 123 4.77 -6.05 0.90
C GLU A 123 4.38 -6.62 2.28
N GLY A 124 3.43 -5.97 2.97
CA GLY A 124 2.98 -6.31 4.32
C GLY A 124 1.52 -6.77 4.38
N ASP A 125 0.98 -6.83 5.59
CA ASP A 125 -0.42 -7.19 5.81
C ASP A 125 -1.33 -5.99 5.52
N ALA A 126 -2.35 -6.20 4.71
CA ALA A 126 -3.37 -5.18 4.42
C ALA A 126 -4.11 -4.72 5.69
N ARG A 127 -4.19 -5.56 6.73
CA ARG A 127 -4.71 -5.18 8.05
C ARG A 127 -3.78 -4.20 8.74
N ASP A 128 -2.49 -4.51 8.83
CA ASP A 128 -1.50 -3.61 9.43
C ASP A 128 -1.48 -2.26 8.69
N ALA A 129 -1.61 -2.27 7.36
CA ALA A 129 -1.70 -1.04 6.59
C ALA A 129 -2.93 -0.19 6.96
N ARG A 130 -4.10 -0.82 7.19
CA ARG A 130 -5.33 -0.14 7.63
C ARG A 130 -5.20 0.41 9.04
N ASP A 131 -4.69 -0.39 9.96
CA ASP A 131 -4.50 0.00 11.36
C ASP A 131 -3.54 1.19 11.45
N LEU A 132 -2.49 1.21 10.61
CA LEU A 132 -1.59 2.36 10.51
C LEU A 132 -2.29 3.61 9.96
N VAL A 133 -3.09 3.46 8.90
CA VAL A 133 -3.85 4.60 8.33
C VAL A 133 -4.79 5.19 9.38
N GLU A 134 -5.52 4.37 10.13
CA GLU A 134 -6.41 4.82 11.21
C GLU A 134 -5.63 5.58 12.30
N ALA A 135 -4.47 5.06 12.72
CA ALA A 135 -3.61 5.75 13.69
C ALA A 135 -3.12 7.13 13.18
N VAL A 136 -2.85 7.25 11.88
CA VAL A 136 -2.43 8.50 11.23
C VAL A 136 -3.58 9.49 11.12
N GLU A 137 -4.80 9.03 10.84
CA GLU A 137 -6.00 9.85 10.87
C GLU A 137 -6.28 10.39 12.27
N GLY A 138 -6.13 9.54 13.30
CA GLY A 138 -6.21 9.98 14.70
C GLY A 138 -5.17 11.04 15.05
N PHE A 139 -3.91 10.87 14.62
CA PHE A 139 -2.88 11.89 14.76
C PHE A 139 -3.27 13.22 14.10
N ARG A 140 -3.76 13.19 12.86
CA ARG A 140 -4.16 14.41 12.12
C ARG A 140 -5.36 15.09 12.75
N ALA A 141 -6.35 14.32 13.22
CA ALA A 141 -7.53 14.86 13.89
C ALA A 141 -7.16 15.61 15.17
N GLY A 142 -6.13 15.17 15.90
CA GLY A 142 -5.63 15.90 17.07
C GLY A 142 -4.76 17.12 16.73
N CYS A 143 -4.31 17.27 15.48
CA CYS A 143 -3.56 18.43 15.00
C CYS A 143 -4.44 19.59 14.50
N LEU A 144 -5.75 19.37 14.34
CA LEU A 144 -6.76 20.38 13.98
C LEU A 144 -7.29 21.11 15.22
#